data_AF-A0A7G8VWN6-F1
#
_entry.id   AF-A0A7G8VWN6-F1
#
_cell.length_a   1.000
_cell.length_b   1.000
_cell.length_c   1.000
_cell.angle_alpha   90.00
_cell.angle_beta   90.00
_cell.angle_gamma   90.00
#
_symmetry.space_group_name_H-M   'P 1'
#
loop_
_entity.id
_entity.type
_entity.pdbx_description
1 polymer ?
#
loop_
_entity_poly.entity_id
_entity_poly.type
_entity_poly.pdbx_seq_one_letter_code
_entity_poly.pdbx_strand_id
1 'polypeptide(L)' 'MTKKKKGLYANIHAKQERIKHGSGEQVRKAGESGAPSSKDFEESAKTAKKPATASKTKKAAKKH' A
#
# COMPACT_ATOMS: atom_id res chain seq x y z
N MET A 1 -5.99 -15.09 -18.29
CA MET A 1 -4.81 -14.39 -17.73
C MET A 1 -5.27 -13.50 -16.57
N THR A 2 -4.80 -13.74 -15.34
CA THR A 2 -5.27 -12.98 -14.16
C THR A 2 -4.64 -11.59 -14.16
N LYS A 3 -5.46 -10.54 -14.29
CA LYS A 3 -5.02 -9.15 -14.15
C LYS A 3 -4.44 -8.97 -12.75
N LYS A 4 -3.14 -8.69 -12.64
CA LYS A 4 -2.46 -8.44 -11.36
C LYS A 4 -3.22 -7.33 -10.62
N LYS A 5 -3.94 -7.70 -9.55
CA LYS A 5 -4.65 -6.73 -8.71
C LYS A 5 -3.59 -5.83 -8.07
N LYS A 6 -3.83 -4.52 -8.13
CA LYS A 6 -2.98 -3.54 -7.44
C LYS A 6 -3.02 -3.81 -5.93
N GLY A 7 -1.89 -3.65 -5.25
CA GLY A 7 -1.83 -3.76 -3.78
C GLY A 7 -2.71 -2.73 -3.09
N LEU A 8 -3.03 -2.94 -1.81
CA LEU A 8 -3.96 -2.10 -1.05
C LEU A 8 -3.64 -0.61 -1.13
N TYR A 9 -2.36 -0.25 -0.96
CA TYR A 9 -1.94 1.14 -0.95
C TYR A 9 -2.18 1.86 -2.30
N ALA A 10 -1.96 1.14 -3.41
CA ALA A 10 -2.25 1.66 -4.74
C ALA A 10 -3.75 1.87 -4.96
N ASN A 11 -4.61 1.04 -4.35
CA ASN A 11 -6.05 1.22 -4.40
C ASN A 11 -6.50 2.40 -3.53
N ILE A 12 -5.89 2.58 -2.36
CA ILE A 12 -6.15 3.73 -1.47
C ILE A 12 -5.79 5.04 -2.17
N HIS A 13 -4.60 5.14 -2.77
CA HIS A 13 -4.21 6.33 -3.54
C HIS A 13 -5.12 6.59 -4.73
N ALA A 14 -5.43 5.57 -5.53
CA ALA A 14 -6.34 5.72 -6.66
C ALA A 14 -7.73 6.19 -6.22
N LYS A 15 -8.18 5.83 -5.01
CA LYS A 15 -9.41 6.36 -4.44
C LYS A 15 -9.25 7.81 -3.99
N GLN A 16 -8.18 8.15 -3.27
CA GLN A 16 -7.89 9.53 -2.87
C GLN A 16 -7.84 10.49 -4.06
N GLU A 17 -7.20 10.09 -5.17
CA GLU A 17 -7.16 10.88 -6.40
C GLU A 17 -8.56 11.06 -7.01
N ARG A 18 -9.39 10.00 -7.07
CA ARG A 18 -10.78 10.13 -7.54
C ARG A 18 -11.59 11.12 -6.70
N ILE A 19 -11.42 11.08 -5.38
CA ILE A 19 -12.05 12.01 -4.45
C ILE A 19 -11.56 13.44 -4.72
N LYS A 20 -10.26 13.62 -4.91
CA LYS A 20 -9.64 14.91 -5.25
C LYS A 20 -10.14 15.47 -6.57
N HIS A 21 -10.42 14.60 -7.55
CA HIS A 21 -11.04 14.97 -8.83
C HIS A 21 -12.54 15.21 -8.74
N GLY A 22 -13.14 15.15 -7.54
CA GLY A 22 -14.54 15.49 -7.32
C GLY A 22 -15.52 14.35 -7.57
N SER A 23 -15.10 13.08 -7.44
CA SER A 23 -16.01 11.94 -7.65
C SER A 23 -17.11 11.80 -6.59
N GLY A 24 -17.12 12.62 -5.53
CA GLY A 24 -18.07 12.53 -4.41
C GLY A 24 -17.94 11.28 -3.53
N GLU A 25 -16.97 10.40 -3.82
CA GLU A 25 -16.66 9.25 -2.97
C GLU A 25 -15.97 9.71 -1.66
N GLN A 26 -15.97 8.87 -0.63
CA GLN A 26 -15.19 9.09 0.59
C GLN A 26 -14.36 7.85 0.93
N VAL A 27 -13.16 8.04 1.48
CA VAL A 27 -12.42 6.95 2.13
C VAL A 27 -13.18 6.61 3.41
N ARG A 28 -13.60 5.35 3.55
CA ARG A 28 -14.32 4.90 4.75
C ARG A 28 -13.41 4.99 5.96
N LYS A 29 -13.96 5.35 7.11
CA LYS A 29 -13.19 5.41 8.35
C LYS A 29 -12.78 4.01 8.78
N ALA A 30 -11.67 3.92 9.51
CA ALA A 30 -11.24 2.64 10.08
C ALA A 30 -12.37 2.07 10.96
N GLY A 31 -12.72 0.80 10.75
CA GLY A 31 -13.79 0.11 11.48
C GLY A 31 -15.18 0.19 10.85
N GLU A 32 -15.39 0.99 9.80
CA GLU A 32 -16.65 0.97 9.03
C GLU A 32 -16.71 -0.24 8.09
N SER A 33 -17.91 -0.75 7.83
CA SER A 33 -18.13 -1.86 6.89
C SER A 33 -17.52 -1.55 5.51
N GLY A 34 -16.53 -2.35 5.11
CA GLY A 34 -15.78 -2.24 3.86
C GLY A 34 -14.69 -1.16 3.84
N ALA A 35 -14.28 -0.65 5.00
CA ALA A 35 -12.96 -0.06 5.17
C ALA A 35 -11.88 -1.16 5.17
N PRO A 36 -10.64 -0.86 4.78
CA PRO A 36 -9.52 -1.77 4.96
C PRO A 36 -9.36 -2.15 6.44
N SER A 37 -9.22 -3.45 6.72
CA SER A 37 -8.95 -3.97 8.05
C SER A 37 -7.45 -3.89 8.37
N SER A 38 -7.09 -4.00 9.65
CA SER A 38 -5.69 -4.08 10.08
C SER A 38 -4.93 -5.22 9.40
N LYS A 39 -5.61 -6.36 9.15
CA LYS A 39 -5.03 -7.51 8.45
C LYS A 39 -4.67 -7.16 7.00
N ASP A 40 -5.50 -6.38 6.31
CA ASP A 40 -5.21 -5.97 4.93
C ASP A 40 -3.93 -5.10 4.85
N PHE A 41 -3.71 -4.26 5.87
CA PHE A 41 -2.49 -3.47 5.98
C PHE A 41 -1.25 -4.34 6.23
N GLU A 42 -1.35 -5.33 7.13
CA GLU A 42 -0.28 -6.29 7.41
C GLU A 42 0.08 -7.13 6.18
N GLU A 43 -0.91 -7.62 5.44
CA GLU A 43 -0.68 -8.38 4.20
C GLU A 43 -0.04 -7.52 3.11
N SER A 44 -0.45 -6.26 3.01
CA SER A 44 0.10 -5.33 2.03
C SER A 44 1.55 -4.99 2.31
N ALA A 45 1.96 -4.92 3.58
CA ALA A 45 3.35 -4.71 3.97
C ALA A 45 4.28 -5.82 3.43
N LYS A 46 3.79 -7.06 3.32
CA LYS A 46 4.56 -8.19 2.74
C LYS A 46 4.83 -8.01 1.25
N THR A 47 3.97 -7.27 0.56
CA THR A 47 4.10 -6.97 -0.89
C THR A 47 4.84 -5.67 -1.17
N ALA A 48 5.11 -4.87 -0.14
CA ALA A 48 5.80 -3.60 -0.30
C ALA A 48 7.25 -3.84 -0.79
N LYS A 49 7.63 -3.16 -1.89
CA LYS A 49 9.02 -3.16 -2.33
C LYS A 49 9.88 -2.55 -1.21
N LYS A 50 10.93 -3.26 -0.80
CA LYS A 50 11.89 -2.74 0.18
C LYS A 50 12.41 -1.38 -0.31
N PRO A 51 12.39 -0.33 0.52
CA PRO A 51 12.88 0.97 0.09
C PRO A 51 14.34 0.85 -0.33
N ALA A 52 14.70 1.48 -1.45
CA ALA A 52 16.06 1.42 -2.01
C ALA A 52 17.15 1.89 -1.03
N THR A 53 16.76 2.62 0.01
CA THR A 53 17.61 3.08 1.11
C THR A 53 17.99 1.95 2.10
N ALA A 54 17.13 0.96 2.31
CA ALA A 54 17.42 -0.20 3.18
C ALA A 54 18.34 -1.25 2.52
N SER A 55 18.52 -1.16 1.20
CA SER A 55 19.48 -1.99 0.44
C SER A 55 20.93 -1.55 0.67
N LYS A 56 21.19 -0.26 0.87
CA LYS A 56 22.55 0.28 1.04
C LYS A 56 23.19 -0.09 2.38
N THR A 57 22.43 -0.24 3.46
CA THR A 57 22.98 -0.53 4.79
C THR A 57 23.40 -1.98 4.99
N LYS A 58 22.85 -2.96 4.25
CA LYS A 58 23.31 -4.36 4.35
C LYS A 58 24.55 -4.68 3.50
N LYS A 59 24.88 -3.87 2.48
CA LYS A 59 26.07 -4.09 1.65
C LYS A 59 27.37 -3.68 2.35
N ALA A 60 27.30 -2.77 3.34
CA ALA A 60 28.47 -2.30 4.09
C ALA A 60 28.93 -3.25 5.21
N ALA A 61 28.04 -4.09 5.76
CA ALA A 61 28.36 -5.02 6.85
C ALA A 61 28.90 -6.40 6.40
N LYS A 62 29.16 -6.58 5.09
CA LYS A 62 29.73 -7.80 4.52
C LYS A 62 31.03 -7.47 3.76
N LYS A 63 31.97 -6.86 4.46
CA LYS A 63 33.40 -6.86 4.13
C LYS A 63 34.14 -7.29 5.41
N HIS A 64 34.46 -8.57 5.49
CA HIS A 64 35.56 -9.11 6.27
C HIS A 64 36.38 -9.97 5.32
#